data_AF-A0A7V7N0A3-F1
#
_entry.id   AF-A0A7V7N0A3-F1
#
_cell.length_a   1.000
_cell.length_b   1.000
_cell.length_c   1.000
_cell.angle_alpha   90.00
_cell.angle_beta   90.00
_cell.angle_gamma   90.00
#
_symmetry.space_group_name_H-M   'P 1'
#
loop_
_entity.id
_entity.type
_entity.pdbx_description
1 polymer ?
#
loop_
_entity_poly.entity_id
_entity_poly.type
_entity_poly.pdbx_seq_one_letter_code
_entity_poly.pdbx_strand_id
1 'polypeptide(L)' 'QLEFLDVKSELKDLLPVFEAGRVAIVKHDNKFLGLITRIDLLNYLRRSDQNQ' A
#
# COMPACT_ATOMS: atom_id res chain seq x y z
N GLN A 1 -8.02 8.75 8.04
CA GLN A 1 -8.74 7.50 8.37
C GLN A 1 -7.92 6.33 7.83
N LEU A 2 -8.01 5.14 8.44
CA LEU A 2 -7.15 3.99 8.15
C LEU A 2 -7.94 2.93 7.39
N GLU A 3 -7.30 2.27 6.43
CA GLU A 3 -7.86 1.12 5.71
C GLU A 3 -7.01 -0.12 6.00
N PHE A 4 -7.62 -1.29 6.20
CA PHE A 4 -6.88 -2.54 6.42
C PHE A 4 -6.85 -3.37 5.14
N LEU A 5 -5.65 -3.78 4.73
CA LEU A 5 -5.43 -4.70 3.61
C LEU A 5 -4.67 -5.95 4.10
N ASP A 6 -4.96 -7.09 3.49
CA ASP A 6 -4.14 -8.29 3.71
C ASP A 6 -2.84 -8.16 2.90
N VAL A 7 -1.75 -8.75 3.36
CA VAL A 7 -0.48 -8.80 2.64
C VAL A 7 -0.58 -9.45 1.25
N LYS A 8 -1.61 -10.28 1.03
CA LYS A 8 -1.89 -10.95 -0.25
C LYS A 8 -2.74 -10.09 -1.21
N SER A 9 -3.20 -8.91 -0.79
CA SER A 9 -3.92 -7.98 -1.67
C SER A 9 -3.04 -7.52 -2.83
N GLU A 10 -3.66 -7.21 -3.97
CA GLU A 10 -2.95 -6.75 -5.15
C GLU A 10 -2.54 -5.28 -5.00
N LEU A 11 -1.48 -4.86 -5.70
CA LEU A 11 -1.00 -3.47 -5.68
C LEU A 11 -2.10 -2.47 -6.09
N LYS A 12 -3.00 -2.85 -7.00
CA LYS A 12 -4.12 -2.03 -7.46
C LYS A 12 -5.11 -1.69 -6.35
N ASP A 13 -5.19 -2.54 -5.32
CA ASP A 13 -6.11 -2.35 -4.19
C ASP A 13 -5.69 -1.17 -3.29
N LEU A 14 -4.45 -0.69 -3.43
CA LEU A 14 -3.96 0.51 -2.74
C LEU A 14 -4.44 1.80 -3.39
N LEU A 15 -4.82 1.79 -4.67
CA LEU A 15 -5.22 3.01 -5.40
C LEU A 15 -6.47 3.68 -4.78
N PRO A 16 -7.59 2.96 -4.54
CA PRO A 16 -8.79 3.57 -3.97
C PRO A 16 -8.57 4.09 -2.53
N VAL A 17 -7.68 3.44 -1.77
CA VAL A 17 -7.30 3.88 -0.42
C VAL A 17 -6.65 5.26 -0.48
N PHE A 18 -5.70 5.43 -1.40
CA PHE A 18 -4.98 6.68 -1.54
C PHE A 18 -5.83 7.76 -2.18
N GLU A 19 -6.65 7.46 -3.18
CA GLU A 19 -7.59 8.41 -3.78
C GLU A 19 -8.50 9.06 -2.74
N ALA A 20 -8.92 8.29 -1.73
CA ALA A 20 -9.71 8.80 -0.62
C ALA A 20 -8.88 9.47 0.50
N GLY A 21 -7.60 9.74 0.28
CA GLY A 21 -6.71 10.41 1.24
C GLY A 21 -6.42 9.58 2.49
N ARG A 22 -6.56 8.25 2.43
CA ARG A 22 -6.33 7.33 3.56
C ARG A 22 -4.92 6.72 3.50
N VAL A 23 -4.53 6.09 4.61
CA VAL A 23 -3.30 5.28 4.73
C VAL A 23 -3.71 3.81 4.80
N ALA A 24 -2.98 2.94 4.11
CA ALA A 24 -3.20 1.51 4.16
C ALA A 24 -2.40 0.90 5.32
N ILE A 25 -3.07 0.09 6.14
CA ILE A 25 -2.48 -0.78 7.15
C ILE A 25 -2.45 -2.19 6.58
N VAL A 26 -1.26 -2.77 6.48
CA VAL A 26 -1.07 -4.13 5.99
C VAL A 26 -1.04 -5.08 7.18
N LYS A 27 -1.84 -6.15 7.09
CA LYS A 27 -1.89 -7.21 8.09
C LYS A 27 -1.87 -8.60 7.44
N HIS A 28 -1.63 -9.63 8.25
CA HIS A 28 -1.87 -11.02 7.88
C HIS A 28 -2.30 -11.79 9.13
N ASP A 29 -3.39 -12.55 9.06
CA ASP A 29 -3.96 -13.30 10.21
C ASP A 29 -4.04 -12.45 11.50
N ASN A 30 -4.60 -11.25 11.39
CA ASN A 30 -4.72 -10.23 12.45
C ASN A 30 -3.41 -9.66 13.00
N LYS A 31 -2.25 -10.07 12.48
CA LYS A 31 -0.96 -9.46 12.82
C LYS A 31 -0.70 -8.23 11.96
N PHE A 32 -0.42 -7.09 12.59
CA PHE A 32 0.07 -5.89 11.91
C PHE A 32 1.45 -6.14 11.32
N LEU A 33 1.63 -5.82 10.03
CA LEU A 33 2.90 -5.95 9.31
C LEU A 33 3.53 -4.59 9.00
N GLY A 34 2.70 -3.58 8.75
CA GLY A 34 3.19 -2.25 8.42
C GLY A 34 2.09 -1.32 7.92
N LEU A 35 2.50 -0.13 7.52
CA LEU A 35 1.66 0.86 6.89
C LEU A 35 2.27 1.27 5.54
N ILE A 36 1.42 1.57 4.57
CA ILE A 36 1.81 2.04 3.24
C ILE A 36 1.09 3.36 2.98
N THR A 37 1.87 4.37 2.59
CA THR A 37 1.39 5.67 2.16
C THR A 37 1.48 5.82 0.64
N ARG A 38 0.85 6.88 0.12
CA ARG A 38 0.97 7.25 -1.31
C ARG A 38 2.42 7.48 -1.73
N ILE A 39 3.25 8.07 -0.85
CA ILE A 39 4.67 8.34 -1.13
C ILE A 39 5.45 7.03 -1.27
N ASP A 40 5.14 6.01 -0.46
CA ASP A 40 5.78 4.70 -0.55
C ASP A 40 5.48 4.01 -1.88
N LEU A 41 4.23 4.08 -2.34
CA LEU A 41 3.85 3.54 -3.65
C LEU A 41 4.58 4.26 -4.80
N LEU A 42 4.64 5.59 -4.78
CA LEU A 42 5.39 6.36 -5.78
C LEU A 42 6.89 6.02 -5.75
N ASN A 43 7.46 5.88 -4.56
CA ASN A 43 8.86 5.49 -4.39
C ASN A 43 9.13 4.08 -4.91
N TYR A 44 8.21 3.14 -4.70
CA TYR A 44 8.28 1.78 -5.22
C TYR A 44 8.24 1.79 -6.75
N LEU A 45 7.25 2.46 -7.36
CA LEU A 45 7.10 2.55 -8.81
C LEU A 45 8.33 3.20 -9.46
N ARG A 46 8.85 4.30 -8.89
CA ARG A 46 10.07 4.93 -9.37
C ARG A 46 11.26 3.96 -9.37
N ARG A 47 11.40 3.10 -8.36
CA ARG A 47 12.50 2.12 -8.31
C ARG A 47 12.31 1.00 -9.32
N SER A 48 11.06 0.57 -9.53
CA SER A 48 10.73 -0.49 -10.49
C SER A 48 11.01 -0.06 -11.93
N ASP A 49 10.71 1.18 -12.29
CA ASP A 49 10.98 1.75 -13.63
C ASP A 49 12.49 1.91 -13.91
N GLN A 50 13.32 2.13 -12.90
CA GLN A 50 14.78 2.31 -13.08
C GLN A 50 15.54 0.98 -13.21
N ASN A 51 14.85 -0.15 -13.09
CA ASN A 51 15.41 -1.50 -13.27
C ASN A 51 15.02 -2.12 -14.62
N GLN A 52 14.46 -1.34 -15.55
CA GLN A 52 14.31 -1.64 -16.98
C GLN A 52 15.35 -0.90 -17.80
#